data_AF-A0A949GKD3-F1
#
_entry.id   AF-A0A949GKD3-F1
#
_cell.length_a   1.000
_cell.length_b   1.000
_cell.length_c   1.000
_cell.angle_alpha   90.00
_cell.angle_beta   90.00
_cell.angle_gamma   90.00
#
_symmetry.space_group_name_H-M   'P 1'
#
loop_
_entity.id
_entity.type
_entity.pdbx_description
1 polymer ?
#
loop_
_entity_poly.entity_id
_entity_poly.type
_entity_poly.pdbx_seq_one_letter_code
_entity_poly.pdbx_strand_id
1 'polypeptide(L)'
;MIPFNEAKKMQMQESDFSGLPAHTRQFVERIHSDGLDRVRIHGIFVMLGLCAGAPDTQERLNELFKTLDVAIPVDRTKNIDEVVGDVYDGYDREIHEFCYRSGFEFNFREIKIPNVEKIFYIVELKDHGLFNVDTLSIEKLVDASRLYDAFIESIGSHTANRGASLVEAFGCGMFQIMLLARSDISGSRQIAELIKSCLPLIYSQYFSTLRGNSVEYFLGLERGQVPLLSLMQPMRMDYAQQMWGFQSSLFYQDQKPLEGVDSLTVQDWHDWVLKKAIDFDAGYPTQLVPF
;
A
#
# COMPACT_ATOMS: atom_id res chain seq x y z
N MET A 1 6.46 -25.13 -11.76
CA MET A 1 6.64 -24.69 -10.36
C MET A 1 8.05 -24.14 -10.26
N ILE A 2 8.21 -22.83 -10.42
CA ILE A 2 9.52 -22.16 -10.39
C ILE A 2 9.84 -21.91 -8.92
N PRO A 3 11.04 -22.23 -8.42
CA PRO A 3 11.37 -22.01 -7.02
C PRO A 3 11.39 -20.50 -6.76
N PHE A 4 10.60 -20.05 -5.78
CA PHE A 4 10.72 -18.71 -5.23
C PHE A 4 12.14 -18.56 -4.70
N ASN A 5 12.90 -17.68 -5.34
CA ASN A 5 14.32 -17.45 -5.08
C ASN A 5 14.49 -17.08 -3.60
N GLU A 6 15.36 -17.80 -2.87
CA GLU A 6 15.80 -17.43 -1.52
C GLU A 6 16.66 -16.16 -1.59
N ALA A 7 16.04 -15.03 -1.92
CA ALA A 7 16.60 -13.74 -1.59
C ALA A 7 16.67 -13.68 -0.06
N LYS A 8 17.88 -13.53 0.45
CA LYS A 8 18.22 -13.37 1.86
C LYS A 8 17.28 -12.32 2.47
N LYS A 9 16.18 -12.75 3.09
CA LYS A 9 15.18 -11.85 3.70
C LYS A 9 15.91 -10.96 4.69
N MET A 10 16.11 -9.70 4.35
CA MET A 10 16.66 -8.72 5.28
C MET A 10 15.67 -8.62 6.43
N GLN A 11 16.09 -9.05 7.61
CA GLN A 11 15.29 -8.90 8.82
C GLN A 11 15.08 -7.41 9.10
N MET A 12 13.92 -7.07 9.64
CA MET A 12 13.69 -5.75 10.24
C MET A 12 14.76 -5.47 11.30
N GLN A 13 15.28 -4.25 11.30
CA GLN A 13 16.28 -3.75 12.23
C GLN A 13 15.60 -2.84 13.25
N GLU A 14 16.14 -2.74 14.47
CA GLU A 14 15.55 -1.88 15.50
C GLU A 14 15.52 -0.40 15.06
N SER A 15 16.50 0.03 14.27
CA SER A 15 16.54 1.35 13.66
C SER A 15 15.37 1.64 12.72
N ASP A 16 14.80 0.62 12.06
CA ASP A 16 13.67 0.79 11.15
C ASP A 16 12.43 1.33 11.89
N PHE A 17 12.29 0.99 13.17
CA PHE A 17 11.17 1.37 14.02
C PHE A 17 11.39 2.71 14.75
N SER A 18 12.51 3.39 14.53
CA SER A 18 12.79 4.69 15.16
C SER A 18 11.69 5.70 14.82
N GLY A 19 11.14 6.35 15.86
CA GLY A 19 10.04 7.32 15.73
C GLY A 19 8.66 6.71 15.45
N LEU A 20 8.56 5.39 15.26
CA LEU A 20 7.31 4.72 14.94
C LEU A 20 6.49 4.41 16.21
N PRO A 21 5.18 4.71 16.25
CA PRO A 21 4.30 4.34 17.36
C PRO A 21 4.24 2.83 17.57
N ALA A 22 4.01 2.39 18.81
CA ALA A 22 3.99 0.97 19.18
C ALA A 22 2.96 0.15 18.37
N HIS A 23 1.77 0.70 18.11
CA HIS A 23 0.74 0.01 17.32
C HIS A 23 1.17 -0.15 15.86
N THR A 24 1.78 0.87 15.25
CA THR A 24 2.29 0.77 13.88
C THR A 24 3.50 -0.16 13.79
N ARG A 25 4.33 -0.23 14.83
CA ARG A 25 5.38 -1.26 14.94
C ARG A 25 4.78 -2.66 14.89
N GLN A 26 3.72 -2.94 15.65
CA GLN A 26 3.03 -4.24 15.61
C GLN A 26 2.46 -4.55 14.22
N PHE A 27 1.91 -3.54 13.53
CA PHE A 27 1.48 -3.69 12.14
C PHE A 27 2.64 -4.10 11.22
N VAL A 28 3.78 -3.41 11.32
CA VAL A 28 4.97 -3.70 10.51
C VAL A 28 5.51 -5.10 10.81
N GLU A 29 5.62 -5.47 12.09
CA GLU A 29 6.04 -6.80 12.52
C GLU A 29 5.09 -7.89 11.98
N ARG A 30 3.77 -7.63 11.98
CA ARG A 30 2.76 -8.53 11.43
C ARG A 30 2.93 -8.73 9.92
N ILE A 31 3.01 -7.66 9.12
CA ILE A 31 3.15 -7.81 7.66
C ILE A 31 4.49 -8.45 7.27
N HIS A 32 5.55 -8.22 8.06
CA HIS A 32 6.83 -8.91 7.89
C HIS A 32 6.70 -10.41 8.19
N SER A 33 6.00 -10.77 9.28
CA SER A 33 5.73 -12.16 9.63
C SER A 33 4.85 -12.89 8.60
N ASP A 34 4.01 -12.15 7.89
CA ASP A 34 3.15 -12.64 6.81
C ASP A 34 3.91 -12.79 5.48
N GLY A 35 5.18 -12.38 5.43
CA GLY A 35 6.11 -12.71 4.37
C GLY A 35 6.66 -11.54 3.57
N LEU A 36 6.21 -10.31 3.84
CA LEU A 36 6.71 -9.11 3.16
C LEU A 36 8.12 -8.76 3.67
N ASP A 37 9.07 -8.59 2.78
CA ASP A 37 10.45 -8.26 3.17
C ASP A 37 10.60 -6.78 3.60
N ARG A 38 11.70 -6.49 4.30
CA ARG A 38 12.05 -5.15 4.77
C ARG A 38 12.07 -4.10 3.64
N VAL A 39 12.59 -4.44 2.46
CA VAL A 39 12.70 -3.50 1.33
C VAL A 39 11.31 -3.07 0.88
N ARG A 40 10.39 -4.02 0.69
CA ARG A 40 9.01 -3.74 0.31
C ARG A 40 8.25 -2.99 1.39
N ILE A 41 8.50 -3.26 2.67
CA ILE A 41 7.94 -2.48 3.79
C ILE A 41 8.39 -1.03 3.69
N HIS A 42 9.68 -0.76 3.52
CA HIS A 42 10.18 0.59 3.27
C HIS A 42 9.49 1.24 2.06
N GLY A 43 9.33 0.49 0.97
CA GLY A 43 8.65 0.98 -0.22
C GLY A 43 7.20 1.38 0.00
N ILE A 44 6.45 0.65 0.84
CA ILE A 44 5.08 1.03 1.23
C ILE A 44 5.09 2.38 1.95
N PHE A 45 6.05 2.62 2.85
CA PHE A 45 6.15 3.89 3.57
C PHE A 45 6.52 5.04 2.62
N VAL A 46 7.48 4.85 1.71
CA VAL A 46 7.80 5.84 0.65
C VAL A 46 6.57 6.12 -0.21
N MET A 47 5.86 5.09 -0.67
CA MET A 47 4.65 5.22 -1.48
C MET A 47 3.53 5.97 -0.74
N LEU A 48 3.33 5.69 0.55
CA LEU A 48 2.39 6.44 1.39
C LEU A 48 2.79 7.91 1.50
N GLY A 49 4.09 8.21 1.61
CA GLY A 49 4.62 9.57 1.57
C GLY A 49 4.34 10.28 0.24
N LEU A 50 4.56 9.60 -0.89
CA LEU A 50 4.26 10.14 -2.23
C LEU A 50 2.79 10.55 -2.35
N CYS A 51 1.87 9.78 -1.76
CA CYS A 51 0.46 10.14 -1.75
C CYS A 51 0.11 11.23 -0.73
N ALA A 52 0.72 11.20 0.46
CA ALA A 52 0.40 12.13 1.53
C ALA A 52 0.94 13.54 1.31
N GLY A 53 2.11 13.66 0.65
CA GLY A 53 2.72 14.95 0.31
C GLY A 53 2.13 15.61 -0.94
N ALA A 54 1.23 14.94 -1.66
CA ALA A 54 0.64 15.48 -2.87
C ALA A 54 -0.27 16.69 -2.56
N PRO A 55 -0.29 17.74 -3.41
CA PRO A 55 -1.09 18.93 -3.14
C PRO A 55 -2.59 18.63 -3.04
N ASP A 56 -3.25 19.13 -1.99
CA ASP A 56 -4.70 19.11 -1.87
C ASP A 56 -5.19 20.35 -1.10
N THR A 57 -6.49 20.44 -0.84
CA THR A 57 -7.05 21.50 0.00
C THR A 57 -6.55 21.39 1.44
N GLN A 58 -6.39 22.54 2.11
CA GLN A 58 -5.93 22.57 3.50
C GLN A 58 -6.81 21.73 4.43
N GLU A 59 -8.13 21.73 4.21
CA GLU A 59 -9.09 20.93 4.97
C GLU A 59 -8.79 19.43 4.83
N ARG A 60 -8.66 18.92 3.59
CA ARG A 60 -8.36 17.50 3.34
C ARG A 60 -6.98 17.10 3.85
N LEU A 61 -5.99 17.99 3.73
CA LEU A 61 -4.66 17.76 4.30
C LEU A 61 -4.74 17.69 5.83
N ASN A 62 -5.48 18.57 6.49
CA ASN A 62 -5.66 18.54 7.93
C ASN A 62 -6.35 17.25 8.39
N GLU A 63 -7.39 16.79 7.68
CA GLU A 63 -8.05 15.51 7.96
C GLU A 63 -7.11 14.33 7.75
N LEU A 64 -6.36 14.31 6.65
CA LEU A 64 -5.39 13.27 6.35
C LEU A 64 -4.33 13.17 7.44
N PHE A 65 -3.71 14.29 7.81
CA PHE A 65 -2.64 14.31 8.82
C PHE A 65 -3.16 14.08 10.24
N LYS A 66 -4.41 14.46 10.57
CA LYS A 66 -5.02 14.06 11.85
C LYS A 66 -5.04 12.55 12.03
N THR A 67 -5.21 11.81 10.94
CA THR A 67 -5.21 10.34 10.93
C THR A 67 -3.79 9.78 10.84
N LEU A 68 -2.97 10.29 9.91
CA LEU A 68 -1.61 9.83 9.70
C LEU A 68 -0.70 10.08 10.89
N ASP A 69 -0.82 11.21 11.60
CA ASP A 69 0.04 11.53 12.74
C ASP A 69 -0.11 10.51 13.90
N VAL A 70 -1.22 9.76 13.92
CA VAL A 70 -1.39 8.63 14.86
C VAL A 70 -0.52 7.45 14.45
N ALA A 71 -0.48 7.12 13.15
CA ALA A 71 0.22 5.93 12.64
C ALA A 71 1.70 6.20 12.33
N ILE A 72 2.03 7.37 11.79
CA ILE A 72 3.37 7.79 11.33
C ILE A 72 3.54 9.28 11.71
N PRO A 73 3.95 9.58 12.95
CA PRO A 73 4.09 10.94 13.41
C PRO A 73 5.25 11.61 12.69
N VAL A 74 4.96 12.72 12.00
CA VAL A 74 5.98 13.57 11.38
C VAL A 74 5.93 14.95 12.02
N ASP A 75 7.09 15.45 12.43
CA ASP A 75 7.22 16.82 12.90
C ASP A 75 7.18 17.80 11.73
N ARG A 76 5.97 18.26 11.39
CA ARG A 76 5.72 19.20 10.29
C ARG A 76 6.20 20.63 10.59
N THR A 77 6.73 20.91 11.78
CA THR A 77 7.32 22.22 12.12
C THR A 77 8.76 22.34 11.62
N LYS A 78 9.41 21.22 11.35
CA LYS A 78 10.76 21.15 10.77
C LYS A 78 10.69 21.17 9.26
N ASN A 79 11.73 21.73 8.64
CA ASN A 79 11.89 21.59 7.20
C ASN A 79 12.17 20.13 6.88
N ILE A 80 11.39 19.53 5.98
CA ILE A 80 11.50 18.10 5.67
C ILE A 80 12.88 17.73 5.12
N ASP A 81 13.56 18.66 4.42
CA ASP A 81 14.94 18.49 3.93
C ASP A 81 15.93 18.27 5.10
N GLU A 82 15.72 18.95 6.23
CA GLU A 82 16.54 18.76 7.44
C GLU A 82 16.26 17.41 8.13
N VAL A 83 15.13 16.78 7.81
CA VAL A 83 14.72 15.49 8.40
C VAL A 83 15.19 14.32 7.54
N VAL A 84 15.16 14.45 6.21
CA VAL A 84 15.44 13.32 5.29
C VAL A 84 16.64 13.54 4.37
N GLY A 85 17.27 14.71 4.37
CA GLY A 85 18.33 15.06 3.42
C GLY A 85 19.52 14.09 3.42
N ASP A 86 19.87 13.51 4.57
CA ASP A 86 20.97 12.56 4.69
C ASP A 86 20.67 11.17 4.09
N VAL A 87 19.39 10.82 3.93
CA VAL A 87 18.93 9.51 3.46
C VAL A 87 18.19 9.55 2.12
N TYR A 88 17.80 10.74 1.67
CA TYR A 88 17.09 10.96 0.42
C TYR A 88 18.04 10.97 -0.79
N ASP A 89 17.72 10.19 -1.82
CA ASP A 89 18.52 10.07 -3.05
C ASP A 89 17.72 10.37 -4.33
N GLY A 90 16.46 10.78 -4.18
CA GLY A 90 15.52 10.94 -5.29
C GLY A 90 14.91 9.63 -5.79
N TYR A 91 13.72 9.75 -6.37
CA TYR A 91 12.93 8.64 -6.93
C TYR A 91 12.47 8.92 -8.37
N ASP A 92 13.11 9.89 -9.03
CA ASP A 92 12.65 10.38 -10.34
C ASP A 92 12.57 9.24 -11.35
N ARG A 93 13.61 8.38 -11.45
CA ARG A 93 13.65 7.30 -12.43
C ARG A 93 12.55 6.25 -12.19
N GLU A 94 12.31 5.90 -10.93
CA GLU A 94 11.27 4.97 -10.51
C GLU A 94 9.88 5.52 -10.83
N ILE A 95 9.62 6.80 -10.51
CA ILE A 95 8.34 7.46 -10.80
C ILE A 95 8.13 7.58 -12.31
N HIS A 96 9.17 7.95 -13.06
CA HIS A 96 9.17 8.02 -14.52
C HIS A 96 8.75 6.69 -15.15
N GLU A 97 9.42 5.62 -14.76
CA GLU A 97 9.14 4.29 -15.30
C GLU A 97 7.77 3.76 -14.85
N PHE A 98 7.37 4.02 -13.60
CA PHE A 98 6.05 3.63 -13.09
C PHE A 98 4.91 4.33 -13.83
N CYS A 99 5.02 5.65 -14.02
CA CYS A 99 4.03 6.41 -14.80
C CYS A 99 3.99 5.92 -16.26
N TYR A 100 5.15 5.68 -16.87
CA TYR A 100 5.22 5.16 -18.24
C TYR A 100 4.57 3.78 -18.39
N ARG A 101 4.95 2.82 -17.55
CA ARG A 101 4.46 1.43 -17.60
C ARG A 101 3.02 1.27 -17.08
N SER A 102 2.47 2.30 -16.43
CA SER A 102 1.07 2.29 -16.00
C SER A 102 0.10 2.32 -17.19
N GLY A 103 0.52 2.87 -18.34
CA GLY A 103 -0.34 3.10 -19.49
C GLY A 103 -1.35 4.25 -19.30
N PHE A 104 -1.31 4.98 -18.18
CA PHE A 104 -2.18 6.13 -17.96
C PHE A 104 -1.72 7.33 -18.78
N GLU A 105 -2.69 8.09 -19.30
CA GLU A 105 -2.42 9.37 -19.93
C GLU A 105 -2.27 10.47 -18.88
N PHE A 106 -1.16 11.20 -18.97
CA PHE A 106 -0.85 12.32 -18.08
C PHE A 106 -0.87 13.65 -18.83
N ASN A 107 -1.47 14.65 -18.20
CA ASN A 107 -1.46 16.02 -18.69
C ASN A 107 -0.49 16.84 -17.82
N PHE A 108 0.80 16.60 -17.98
CA PHE A 108 1.84 17.35 -17.28
C PHE A 108 2.05 18.73 -17.91
N ARG A 109 2.31 19.72 -17.06
CA ARG A 109 2.63 21.08 -17.46
C ARG A 109 3.98 21.12 -18.19
N GLU A 110 3.99 21.80 -19.34
CA GLU A 110 5.24 22.13 -20.04
C GLU A 110 6.08 23.13 -19.23
N ILE A 111 7.34 22.76 -18.99
CA ILE A 111 8.35 23.60 -18.35
C ILE A 111 9.31 24.07 -19.45
N LYS A 112 9.27 25.36 -19.78
CA LYS A 112 10.12 25.99 -20.79
C LYS A 112 11.25 26.76 -20.10
N ILE A 113 12.49 26.41 -20.42
CA ILE A 113 13.68 27.10 -19.91
C ILE A 113 14.10 28.15 -20.94
N PRO A 114 14.30 29.43 -20.55
CA PRO A 114 14.77 30.45 -21.48
C PRO A 114 16.06 30.02 -22.20
N ASN A 115 16.09 30.21 -23.53
CA ASN A 115 17.21 29.83 -24.41
C ASN A 115 17.47 28.32 -24.54
N VAL A 116 16.52 27.47 -24.16
CA VAL A 116 16.56 26.02 -24.39
C VAL A 116 15.33 25.61 -25.20
N GLU A 117 15.54 25.00 -26.36
CA GLU A 117 14.42 24.55 -27.23
C GLU A 117 13.67 23.34 -26.67
N LYS A 118 14.33 22.54 -25.82
CA LYS A 118 13.72 21.36 -25.19
C LYS A 118 12.63 21.79 -24.19
N ILE A 119 11.46 21.15 -24.30
CA ILE A 119 10.39 21.22 -23.29
C ILE A 119 10.64 20.13 -22.25
N PHE A 120 10.51 20.51 -20.98
CA PHE A 120 10.64 19.60 -19.84
C PHE A 120 9.29 19.38 -19.17
N TYR A 121 9.16 18.27 -18.47
CA TYR A 121 8.02 17.93 -17.63
C TYR A 121 8.54 17.46 -16.28
N ILE A 122 7.68 17.40 -15.26
CA ILE A 122 8.06 16.87 -13.94
C ILE A 122 8.39 15.38 -13.98
N VAL A 123 7.93 14.68 -15.01
CA VAL A 123 8.15 13.25 -15.22
C VAL A 123 8.44 13.03 -16.70
N GLU A 124 9.54 12.34 -17.01
CA GLU A 124 9.80 11.85 -18.36
C GLU A 124 9.21 10.43 -18.50
N LEU A 125 8.09 10.29 -19.20
CA LEU A 125 7.42 8.99 -19.42
C LEU A 125 8.28 8.06 -20.30
N LYS A 126 9.18 7.32 -19.67
CA LYS A 126 10.17 6.47 -20.32
C LYS A 126 10.49 5.24 -19.45
N ASP A 127 10.78 4.14 -20.12
CA ASP A 127 11.40 2.95 -19.52
C ASP A 127 12.89 3.21 -19.17
N HIS A 128 13.23 3.10 -17.88
CA HIS A 128 14.59 3.24 -17.37
C HIS A 128 15.27 1.89 -17.11
N GLY A 129 14.59 0.77 -17.42
CA GLY A 129 15.06 -0.59 -17.20
C GLY A 129 15.18 -0.96 -15.71
N LEU A 130 14.40 -0.32 -14.84
CA LEU A 130 14.43 -0.56 -13.40
C LEU A 130 13.52 -1.73 -13.00
N PHE A 131 12.37 -1.88 -13.64
CA PHE A 131 11.41 -2.92 -13.26
C PHE A 131 11.59 -4.15 -14.13
N ASN A 132 11.89 -5.28 -13.50
CA ASN A 132 12.01 -6.58 -14.17
C ASN A 132 10.63 -7.20 -14.43
N VAL A 133 9.75 -6.46 -15.11
CA VAL A 133 8.38 -6.86 -15.45
C VAL A 133 8.06 -6.42 -16.89
N ASP A 134 7.31 -7.23 -17.63
CA ASP A 134 6.93 -6.93 -19.01
C ASP A 134 5.64 -6.08 -19.13
N THR A 135 5.20 -5.47 -18.03
CA THR A 135 3.99 -4.63 -18.00
C THR A 135 4.26 -3.29 -18.68
N LEU A 136 3.44 -2.96 -19.70
CA LEU A 136 3.45 -1.68 -20.43
C LEU A 136 2.17 -0.86 -20.21
N SER A 137 1.11 -1.48 -19.71
CA SER A 137 -0.15 -0.86 -19.32
C SER A 137 -0.83 -1.72 -18.26
N ILE A 138 -1.53 -1.09 -17.31
CA ILE A 138 -2.36 -1.81 -16.34
C ILE A 138 -3.71 -2.11 -16.97
N GLU A 139 -3.90 -3.33 -17.48
CA GLU A 139 -5.18 -3.79 -18.04
C GLU A 139 -5.89 -4.80 -17.14
N LYS A 140 -5.13 -5.56 -16.35
CA LYS A 140 -5.61 -6.65 -15.50
C LYS A 140 -4.95 -6.61 -14.12
N LEU A 141 -5.55 -7.33 -13.18
CA LEU A 141 -5.04 -7.42 -11.80
C LEU A 141 -3.57 -7.88 -11.72
N VAL A 142 -3.15 -8.81 -12.58
CA VAL A 142 -1.77 -9.30 -12.62
C VAL A 142 -0.77 -8.23 -13.05
N ASP A 143 -1.18 -7.33 -13.96
CA ASP A 143 -0.35 -6.24 -14.48
C ASP A 143 -0.07 -5.23 -13.36
N ALA A 144 -1.13 -4.83 -12.65
CA ALA A 144 -1.04 -4.00 -11.44
C ALA A 144 -0.17 -4.68 -10.38
N SER A 145 -0.40 -5.96 -10.08
CA SER A 145 0.34 -6.68 -9.04
C SER A 145 1.83 -6.70 -9.31
N ARG A 146 2.23 -7.00 -10.55
CA ARG A 146 3.64 -7.00 -10.96
C ARG A 146 4.27 -5.61 -10.94
N LEU A 147 3.57 -4.62 -11.49
CA LEU A 147 4.10 -3.27 -11.59
C LEU A 147 4.26 -2.60 -10.22
N TYR A 148 3.26 -2.73 -9.33
CA TYR A 148 3.34 -2.18 -7.98
C TYR A 148 4.38 -2.91 -7.13
N ASP A 149 4.50 -4.24 -7.22
CA ASP A 149 5.53 -4.98 -6.48
C ASP A 149 6.94 -4.51 -6.88
N ALA A 150 7.20 -4.38 -8.19
CA ALA A 150 8.47 -3.88 -8.70
C ALA A 150 8.72 -2.41 -8.30
N PHE A 151 7.70 -1.56 -8.37
CA PHE A 151 7.80 -0.15 -7.97
C PHE A 151 8.12 -0.01 -6.48
N ILE A 152 7.38 -0.71 -5.61
CA ILE A 152 7.57 -0.73 -4.16
C ILE A 152 8.95 -1.25 -3.79
N GLU A 153 9.40 -2.34 -4.41
CA GLU A 153 10.76 -2.86 -4.19
C GLU A 153 11.83 -1.84 -4.60
N SER A 154 11.68 -1.18 -5.74
CA SER A 154 12.66 -0.21 -6.25
C SER A 154 12.76 1.02 -5.34
N ILE A 155 11.63 1.67 -5.00
CA ILE A 155 11.66 2.85 -4.12
C ILE A 155 12.05 2.50 -2.69
N GLY A 156 11.67 1.32 -2.21
CA GLY A 156 12.03 0.84 -0.86
C GLY A 156 13.52 0.57 -0.70
N SER A 157 14.20 0.13 -1.76
CA SER A 157 15.62 -0.20 -1.74
C SER A 157 16.49 0.99 -1.35
N HIS A 158 16.11 2.21 -1.75
CA HIS A 158 16.87 3.43 -1.45
C HIS A 158 17.01 3.69 0.04
N THR A 159 15.92 3.58 0.79
CA THR A 159 15.89 3.90 2.23
C THR A 159 16.34 2.70 3.06
N ALA A 160 15.94 1.49 2.66
CA ALA A 160 16.36 0.26 3.33
C ALA A 160 17.90 0.10 3.32
N ASN A 161 18.56 0.32 2.17
CA ASN A 161 20.02 0.16 2.05
C ASN A 161 20.82 1.23 2.79
N ARG A 162 20.23 2.40 3.01
CA ARG A 162 20.84 3.51 3.77
C ARG A 162 20.63 3.42 5.27
N GLY A 163 19.90 2.41 5.74
CA GLY A 163 19.60 2.24 7.17
C GLY A 163 18.65 3.30 7.73
N ALA A 164 17.85 3.93 6.85
CA ALA A 164 16.81 4.86 7.29
C ALA A 164 15.76 4.14 8.14
N SER A 165 15.04 4.89 8.97
CA SER A 165 13.81 4.47 9.62
C SER A 165 12.62 4.48 8.65
N LEU A 166 11.51 3.83 9.04
CA LEU A 166 10.27 3.86 8.27
C LEU A 166 9.62 5.25 8.26
N VAL A 167 9.81 6.04 9.32
CA VAL A 167 9.36 7.45 9.37
C VAL A 167 10.15 8.29 8.37
N GLU A 168 11.47 8.11 8.28
CA GLU A 168 12.30 8.77 7.26
C GLU A 168 11.95 8.30 5.85
N ALA A 169 11.64 7.01 5.65
CA ALA A 169 11.18 6.50 4.36
C ALA A 169 9.88 7.17 3.91
N PHE A 170 8.91 7.31 4.82
CA PHE A 170 7.70 8.10 4.57
C PHE A 170 8.02 9.57 4.24
N GLY A 171 8.90 10.20 5.02
CA GLY A 171 9.36 11.57 4.77
C GLY A 171 10.01 11.74 3.39
N CYS A 172 10.81 10.79 2.94
CA CYS A 172 11.44 10.82 1.61
C CYS A 172 10.39 10.83 0.50
N GLY A 173 9.33 10.03 0.63
CA GLY A 173 8.21 10.02 -0.31
C GLY A 173 7.48 11.36 -0.35
N MET A 174 7.18 11.94 0.82
CA MET A 174 6.58 13.27 0.88
C MET A 174 7.47 14.33 0.24
N PHE A 175 8.78 14.30 0.53
CA PHE A 175 9.73 15.26 0.01
C PHE A 175 9.78 15.23 -1.52
N GLN A 176 9.88 14.03 -2.12
CA GLN A 176 9.89 13.85 -3.57
C GLN A 176 8.65 14.47 -4.23
N ILE A 177 7.45 14.12 -3.78
CA ILE A 177 6.24 14.62 -4.45
C ILE A 177 6.04 16.12 -4.26
N MET A 178 6.49 16.67 -3.11
CA MET A 178 6.52 18.11 -2.85
C MET A 178 7.49 18.84 -3.79
N LEU A 179 8.67 18.27 -4.06
CA LEU A 179 9.61 18.81 -5.05
C LEU A 179 8.99 18.88 -6.44
N LEU A 180 8.35 17.79 -6.90
CA LEU A 180 7.63 17.78 -8.18
C LEU A 180 6.52 18.84 -8.22
N ALA A 181 5.80 19.00 -7.10
CA ALA A 181 4.67 19.93 -7.00
C ALA A 181 5.09 21.40 -7.10
N ARG A 182 6.36 21.74 -6.80
CA ARG A 182 6.89 23.11 -6.99
C ARG A 182 6.87 23.53 -8.47
N SER A 183 6.98 22.56 -9.38
CA SER A 183 6.98 22.80 -10.82
C SER A 183 5.62 22.54 -11.46
N ASP A 184 4.94 21.46 -11.05
CA ASP A 184 3.61 21.10 -11.57
C ASP A 184 2.72 20.46 -10.49
N ILE A 185 1.90 21.30 -9.85
CA ILE A 185 0.90 20.89 -8.85
C ILE A 185 -0.07 19.86 -9.44
N SER A 186 -0.55 20.08 -10.66
CA SER A 186 -1.55 19.20 -11.30
C SER A 186 -0.94 17.84 -11.63
N GLY A 187 0.28 17.84 -12.16
CA GLY A 187 1.04 16.63 -12.44
C GLY A 187 1.30 15.80 -11.19
N SER A 188 1.76 16.41 -10.10
CA SER A 188 1.96 15.70 -8.83
C SER A 188 0.68 15.07 -8.29
N ARG A 189 -0.48 15.73 -8.45
CA ARG A 189 -1.78 15.14 -8.09
C ARG A 189 -2.12 13.95 -8.96
N GLN A 190 -1.90 14.02 -10.28
CA GLN A 190 -2.14 12.89 -11.20
C GLN A 190 -1.28 11.67 -10.82
N ILE A 191 -0.01 11.87 -10.45
CA ILE A 191 0.87 10.78 -9.98
C ILE A 191 0.31 10.14 -8.70
N ALA A 192 -0.08 10.97 -7.72
CA ALA A 192 -0.64 10.46 -6.47
C ALA A 192 -1.98 9.74 -6.67
N GLU A 193 -2.83 10.20 -7.59
CA GLU A 193 -4.08 9.51 -7.95
C GLU A 193 -3.81 8.19 -8.67
N LEU A 194 -2.83 8.11 -9.58
CA LEU A 194 -2.42 6.85 -10.18
C LEU A 194 -2.01 5.85 -9.10
N ILE A 195 -1.14 6.25 -8.16
CA ILE A 195 -0.68 5.36 -7.09
C ILE A 195 -1.88 4.79 -6.31
N LYS A 196 -2.95 5.56 -6.10
CA LYS A 196 -4.13 5.11 -5.35
C LYS A 196 -5.14 4.30 -6.17
N SER A 197 -5.19 4.44 -7.50
CA SER A 197 -6.30 3.93 -8.32
C SER A 197 -6.21 2.45 -8.63
N CYS A 198 -5.00 1.89 -8.71
CA CYS A 198 -4.77 0.52 -9.17
C CYS A 198 -4.01 -0.35 -8.16
N LEU A 199 -4.09 -0.02 -6.86
CA LEU A 199 -3.41 -0.80 -5.82
C LEU A 199 -3.88 -2.26 -5.82
N PRO A 200 -2.96 -3.23 -5.92
CA PRO A 200 -3.26 -4.64 -5.69
C PRO A 200 -3.88 -4.85 -4.30
N LEU A 201 -4.79 -5.83 -4.16
CA LEU A 201 -5.62 -6.00 -2.96
C LEU A 201 -4.84 -5.94 -1.63
N ILE A 202 -3.71 -6.65 -1.54
CA ILE A 202 -2.95 -6.69 -0.30
C ILE A 202 -2.27 -5.35 0.02
N TYR A 203 -1.69 -4.68 -0.98
CA TYR A 203 -1.09 -3.35 -0.81
C TYR A 203 -2.15 -2.28 -0.56
N SER A 204 -3.31 -2.39 -1.21
CA SER A 204 -4.47 -1.54 -0.96
C SER A 204 -4.87 -1.61 0.51
N GLN A 205 -4.89 -2.81 1.09
CA GLN A 205 -5.21 -2.98 2.49
C GLN A 205 -4.14 -2.40 3.41
N TYR A 206 -2.86 -2.69 3.18
CA TYR A 206 -1.77 -2.12 4.00
C TYR A 206 -1.76 -0.60 3.95
N PHE A 207 -1.92 -0.03 2.76
CA PHE A 207 -1.97 1.39 2.53
C PHE A 207 -3.18 2.04 3.21
N SER A 208 -4.37 1.44 3.07
CA SER A 208 -5.61 1.94 3.68
C SER A 208 -5.59 1.81 5.20
N THR A 209 -4.94 0.77 5.74
CA THR A 209 -4.78 0.58 7.18
C THR A 209 -3.97 1.71 7.80
N LEU A 210 -2.81 2.06 7.21
CA LEU A 210 -1.97 3.15 7.69
C LEU A 210 -2.65 4.52 7.47
N ARG A 211 -3.19 4.76 6.27
CA ARG A 211 -3.84 6.02 5.92
C ARG A 211 -5.11 6.30 6.74
N GLY A 212 -5.84 5.25 7.11
CA GLY A 212 -7.12 5.33 7.80
C GLY A 212 -7.04 5.18 9.32
N ASN A 213 -5.84 5.01 9.90
CA ASN A 213 -5.64 4.69 11.31
C ASN A 213 -6.52 3.51 11.78
N SER A 214 -6.54 2.44 10.98
CA SER A 214 -7.30 1.21 11.28
C SER A 214 -6.39 0.04 11.66
N VAL A 215 -5.24 0.36 12.26
CA VAL A 215 -4.22 -0.61 12.65
C VAL A 215 -4.77 -1.66 13.63
N GLU A 216 -5.52 -1.23 14.66
CA GLU A 216 -6.12 -2.17 15.62
C GLU A 216 -7.07 -3.15 14.95
N TYR A 217 -7.94 -2.66 14.06
CA TYR A 217 -8.84 -3.50 13.29
C TYR A 217 -8.07 -4.49 12.41
N PHE A 218 -7.05 -4.01 11.70
CA PHE A 218 -6.19 -4.85 10.86
C PHE A 218 -5.50 -5.96 11.66
N LEU A 219 -5.00 -5.66 12.86
CA LEU A 219 -4.32 -6.64 13.72
C LEU A 219 -5.26 -7.76 14.19
N GLY A 220 -6.57 -7.51 14.21
CA GLY A 220 -7.60 -8.51 14.49
C GLY A 220 -7.99 -9.39 13.29
N LEU A 221 -7.44 -9.14 12.09
CA LEU A 221 -7.77 -9.92 10.89
C LEU A 221 -6.88 -11.16 10.75
N GLU A 222 -7.47 -12.23 10.23
CA GLU A 222 -6.72 -13.38 9.74
C GLU A 222 -6.03 -13.06 8.41
N ARG A 223 -4.95 -13.80 8.11
CA ARG A 223 -4.16 -13.62 6.89
C ARG A 223 -5.02 -13.65 5.62
N GLY A 224 -5.97 -14.58 5.54
CA GLY A 224 -6.89 -14.69 4.41
C GLY A 224 -7.90 -13.55 4.31
N GLN A 225 -8.24 -12.89 5.42
CA GLN A 225 -9.23 -11.81 5.48
C GLN A 225 -8.65 -10.47 5.01
N VAL A 226 -7.34 -10.26 5.20
CA VAL A 226 -6.64 -9.02 4.81
C VAL A 226 -6.93 -8.60 3.35
N PRO A 227 -6.65 -9.43 2.32
CA PRO A 227 -6.92 -9.04 0.94
C PRO A 227 -8.42 -8.98 0.58
N LEU A 228 -9.27 -9.75 1.28
CA LEU A 228 -10.72 -9.77 1.05
C LEU A 228 -11.39 -8.48 1.50
N LEU A 229 -10.87 -7.84 2.55
CA LEU A 229 -11.42 -6.60 3.08
C LEU A 229 -11.49 -5.51 1.99
N SER A 230 -10.45 -5.39 1.16
CA SER A 230 -10.44 -4.42 0.04
C SER A 230 -11.52 -4.69 -1.01
N LEU A 231 -11.94 -5.95 -1.19
CA LEU A 231 -13.04 -6.31 -2.09
C LEU A 231 -14.41 -6.02 -1.47
N MET A 232 -14.51 -6.10 -0.15
CA MET A 232 -15.78 -5.96 0.58
C MET A 232 -16.11 -4.50 0.91
N GLN A 233 -15.12 -3.64 1.13
CA GLN A 233 -15.33 -2.22 1.44
C GLN A 233 -16.25 -1.46 0.46
N PRO A 234 -16.20 -1.69 -0.86
CA PRO A 234 -17.11 -1.02 -1.81
C PRO A 234 -18.53 -1.60 -1.83
N MET A 235 -18.78 -2.74 -1.20
CA MET A 235 -20.10 -3.38 -1.19
C MET A 235 -21.09 -2.61 -0.32
N ARG A 236 -22.39 -2.88 -0.49
CA ARG A 236 -23.40 -2.36 0.45
C ARG A 236 -23.09 -2.87 1.86
N MET A 237 -23.22 -1.98 2.85
CA MET A 237 -22.79 -2.24 4.23
C MET A 237 -23.48 -3.47 4.85
N ASP A 238 -24.78 -3.64 4.61
CA ASP A 238 -25.57 -4.79 5.07
C ASP A 238 -25.04 -6.11 4.49
N TYR A 239 -24.76 -6.12 3.20
CA TYR A 239 -24.19 -7.28 2.51
C TYR A 239 -22.74 -7.57 2.96
N ALA A 240 -21.91 -6.54 3.12
CA ALA A 240 -20.55 -6.69 3.61
C ALA A 240 -20.53 -7.27 5.04
N GLN A 241 -21.43 -6.82 5.91
CA GLN A 241 -21.58 -7.35 7.27
C GLN A 241 -21.99 -8.83 7.26
N GLN A 242 -22.95 -9.21 6.40
CA GLN A 242 -23.33 -10.62 6.23
C GLN A 242 -22.14 -11.47 5.77
N MET A 243 -21.39 -11.01 4.76
CA MET A 243 -20.20 -11.71 4.27
C MET A 243 -19.12 -11.86 5.36
N TRP A 244 -18.96 -10.86 6.24
CA TRP A 244 -18.08 -10.95 7.41
C TRP A 244 -18.56 -11.90 8.48
N GLY A 245 -19.85 -11.90 8.79
CA GLY A 245 -20.44 -12.89 9.69
C GLY A 245 -20.22 -14.32 9.17
N PHE A 246 -20.44 -14.53 7.88
CA PHE A 246 -20.25 -15.84 7.26
C PHE A 246 -18.78 -16.26 7.26
N GLN A 247 -17.86 -15.39 6.81
CA GLN A 247 -16.42 -15.64 6.86
C GLN A 247 -15.95 -15.98 8.28
N SER A 248 -16.38 -15.21 9.29
CA SER A 248 -16.05 -15.51 10.69
C SER A 248 -16.52 -16.91 11.11
N SER A 249 -17.72 -17.32 10.69
CA SER A 249 -18.25 -18.66 10.99
C SER A 249 -17.46 -19.83 10.39
N LEU A 250 -16.66 -19.57 9.34
CA LEU A 250 -15.79 -20.55 8.70
C LEU A 250 -14.54 -20.83 9.54
N PHE A 251 -14.01 -19.81 10.22
CA PHE A 251 -12.73 -19.87 10.92
C PHE A 251 -12.87 -19.90 12.44
N TYR A 252 -14.03 -19.51 12.99
CA TYR A 252 -14.21 -19.35 14.43
C TYR A 252 -15.50 -19.99 14.94
N GLN A 253 -15.45 -20.40 16.21
CA GLN A 253 -16.61 -20.74 17.03
C GLN A 253 -16.40 -20.18 18.43
N ASP A 254 -17.40 -19.47 18.96
CA ASP A 254 -17.33 -18.84 20.29
C ASP A 254 -16.08 -17.96 20.47
N GLN A 255 -15.73 -17.19 19.44
CA GLN A 255 -14.54 -16.32 19.36
C GLN A 255 -13.20 -17.07 19.44
N LYS A 256 -13.20 -18.40 19.30
CA LYS A 256 -11.99 -19.21 19.25
C LYS A 256 -11.75 -19.73 17.83
N PRO A 257 -10.50 -19.68 17.33
CA PRO A 257 -10.15 -20.30 16.05
C PRO A 257 -10.49 -21.78 16.05
N LEU A 258 -11.04 -22.26 14.92
CA LEU A 258 -11.31 -23.67 14.69
C LEU A 258 -10.03 -24.36 14.23
N GLU A 259 -9.57 -25.34 15.00
CA GLU A 259 -8.34 -26.08 14.69
C GLU A 259 -8.49 -26.91 13.40
N GLY A 260 -7.42 -26.94 12.59
CA GLY A 260 -7.32 -27.80 11.40
C GLY A 260 -8.00 -27.27 10.13
N VAL A 261 -8.73 -26.15 10.20
CA VAL A 261 -9.37 -25.51 9.05
C VAL A 261 -8.35 -25.14 7.97
N ASP A 262 -7.19 -24.60 8.36
CA ASP A 262 -6.11 -24.20 7.44
C ASP A 262 -5.39 -25.39 6.78
N SER A 263 -5.61 -26.60 7.28
CA SER A 263 -5.00 -27.84 6.79
C SER A 263 -5.94 -28.71 5.95
N LEU A 264 -7.17 -28.24 5.72
CA LEU A 264 -8.15 -28.97 4.92
C LEU A 264 -7.65 -29.14 3.48
N THR A 265 -7.96 -30.29 2.88
CA THR A 265 -7.77 -30.44 1.44
C THR A 265 -8.75 -29.53 0.70
N VAL A 266 -8.51 -29.29 -0.59
CA VAL A 266 -9.45 -28.48 -1.41
C VAL A 266 -10.87 -29.05 -1.37
N GLN A 267 -11.01 -30.38 -1.39
CA GLN A 267 -12.31 -31.04 -1.34
C GLN A 267 -12.97 -30.86 0.04
N ASP A 268 -12.24 -31.13 1.12
CA ASP A 268 -12.78 -30.99 2.47
C ASP A 268 -13.12 -29.52 2.79
N TRP A 269 -12.35 -28.58 2.24
CA TRP A 269 -12.63 -27.15 2.33
C TRP A 269 -13.96 -26.80 1.65
N HIS A 270 -14.23 -27.34 0.45
CA HIS A 270 -15.52 -27.12 -0.23
C HIS A 270 -16.69 -27.68 0.59
N ASP A 271 -16.57 -28.91 1.08
CA ASP A 271 -17.63 -29.55 1.88
C ASP A 271 -17.86 -28.77 3.20
N TRP A 272 -16.78 -28.28 3.83
CA TRP A 272 -16.83 -27.43 5.01
C TRP A 272 -17.58 -26.12 4.76
N VAL A 273 -17.21 -25.40 3.71
CA VAL A 273 -17.82 -24.10 3.37
C VAL A 273 -19.30 -24.27 3.04
N LEU A 274 -19.67 -25.30 2.27
CA LEU A 274 -21.08 -25.56 1.94
C LEU A 274 -21.91 -25.89 3.18
N LYS A 275 -21.38 -26.77 4.05
CA LYS A 275 -22.05 -27.08 5.32
C LYS A 275 -22.25 -25.84 6.17
N LYS A 276 -21.19 -25.02 6.33
CA LYS A 276 -21.26 -23.78 7.09
C LYS A 276 -22.23 -22.77 6.48
N ALA A 277 -22.36 -22.71 5.16
CA ALA A 277 -23.34 -21.83 4.52
C ALA A 277 -24.78 -22.22 4.86
N ILE A 278 -25.08 -23.53 4.85
CA ILE A 278 -26.38 -24.06 5.27
C ILE A 278 -26.64 -23.77 6.74
N ASP A 279 -25.65 -24.02 7.61
CA ASP A 279 -25.76 -23.78 9.05
C ASP A 279 -25.95 -22.27 9.34
N PHE A 280 -25.30 -21.39 8.56
CA PHE A 280 -25.40 -19.94 8.69
C PHE A 280 -26.78 -19.43 8.25
N ASP A 281 -27.32 -19.91 7.14
CA ASP A 281 -28.69 -19.60 6.69
C ASP A 281 -29.73 -20.02 7.74
N ALA A 282 -29.61 -21.24 8.26
CA ALA A 282 -30.49 -21.75 9.31
C ALA A 282 -30.38 -20.97 10.63
N GLY A 283 -29.19 -20.46 10.95
CA GLY A 283 -28.93 -19.69 12.17
C GLY A 283 -29.42 -18.24 12.14
N TYR A 284 -29.54 -17.63 10.94
CA TYR A 284 -29.81 -16.20 10.77
C TYR A 284 -30.94 -15.87 9.75
N PRO A 285 -32.08 -16.59 9.74
CA PRO A 285 -33.05 -16.58 8.62
C PRO A 285 -33.72 -15.22 8.34
N THR A 286 -33.71 -14.29 9.30
CA THR A 286 -34.32 -12.94 9.15
C THR A 286 -33.29 -11.82 9.04
N GLN A 287 -32.00 -12.14 9.12
CA GLN A 287 -30.90 -11.15 9.12
C GLN A 287 -30.13 -11.15 7.80
N LEU A 288 -30.35 -12.13 6.93
CA LEU A 288 -29.70 -12.20 5.63
C LEU A 288 -30.41 -11.30 4.62
N VAL A 289 -29.61 -10.54 3.88
CA VAL A 289 -30.06 -9.67 2.79
C VAL A 289 -29.83 -10.34 1.43
N PRO A 290 -30.71 -10.09 0.44
CA PRO A 290 -30.47 -10.51 -0.94
C PRO A 290 -29.28 -9.74 -1.54
N PHE A 291 -28.69 -10.33 -2.59
CA PHE A 291 -27.63 -9.74 -3.40
C PHE A 291 -28.07 -8.44 -4.10
#